data_AF-A0A7X7MF30-F1
#
_entry.id   AF-A0A7X7MF30-F1
#
_cell.length_a   1.000
_cell.length_b   1.000
_cell.length_c   1.000
_cell.angle_alpha   90.00
_cell.angle_beta   90.00
_cell.angle_gamma   90.00
#
_symmetry.space_group_name_H-M   'P 1'
#
loop_
_entity.id
_entity.type
_entity.pdbx_description
1 polymer ?
#
loop_
_entity_poly.entity_id
_entity_poly.type
_entity_poly.pdbx_seq_one_letter_code
_entity_poly.pdbx_strand_id
1 'polypeptide(L)'
;DAFIGWDRPTRERNLQRLTNNTRFLIPPWVQVPHLASHVLGLITRRIRADWQAKYGHPVHALETFVDRSRFKGTCYRAANWRRLGETRGRTRNDRHKRIHVPVKDVYLYPLVANFREALRDDHP
;
A
#
# COMPACT_ATOMS: atom_id res chain seq x y z
N ASP A 1 4.57 3.11 -11.74
CA ASP A 1 3.17 2.64 -11.72
C ASP A 1 2.78 1.72 -12.88
N ALA A 2 3.75 1.11 -13.57
CA ALA A 2 3.49 0.16 -14.65
C ALA A 2 2.64 -1.06 -14.21
N PHE A 3 2.70 -1.44 -12.92
CA PHE A 3 1.84 -2.50 -12.40
C PHE A 3 0.36 -2.13 -12.47
N ILE A 4 -0.03 -0.89 -12.17
CA ILE A 4 -1.42 -0.41 -12.30
C ILE A 4 -1.71 0.02 -13.74
N GLY A 5 -0.67 0.45 -14.47
CA GLY A 5 -0.77 0.95 -15.84
C GLY A 5 -1.02 2.46 -15.92
N TRP A 6 -0.64 3.21 -14.89
CA TRP A 6 -0.83 4.66 -14.89
C TRP A 6 0.19 5.40 -15.74
N ASP A 7 -0.32 6.34 -16.54
CA ASP A 7 0.42 7.52 -16.94
C ASP A 7 0.36 8.60 -15.85
N ARG A 8 1.08 9.71 -16.04
CA ARG A 8 1.14 10.78 -15.03
C ARG A 8 -0.23 11.44 -14.77
N PRO A 9 -1.01 11.85 -15.79
CA PRO A 9 -2.33 12.46 -15.55
C PRO A 9 -3.30 11.51 -14.83
N THR A 10 -3.35 10.24 -15.23
CA THR A 10 -4.25 9.25 -14.62
C THR A 10 -3.87 8.99 -13.17
N ARG A 11 -2.57 8.92 -12.88
CA ARG A 11 -2.07 8.82 -11.51
C ARG A 11 -2.50 10.00 -10.67
N GLU A 12 -2.31 11.22 -11.14
CA GLU A 12 -2.62 12.44 -10.36
C GLU A 12 -4.12 12.51 -10.00
N ARG A 13 -5.01 12.11 -10.91
CA ARG A 13 -6.46 12.03 -10.66
C ARG A 13 -6.86 10.90 -9.71
N ASN A 14 -6.25 9.72 -9.86
CA ASN A 14 -6.68 8.51 -9.16
C ASN A 14 -5.90 8.18 -7.90
N LEU A 15 -4.84 8.93 -7.56
CA LEU A 15 -4.00 8.63 -6.39
C LEU A 15 -4.80 8.60 -5.09
N GLN A 16 -5.85 9.41 -4.96
CA GLN A 16 -6.73 9.43 -3.78
C GLN A 16 -7.47 8.10 -3.55
N ARG A 17 -7.63 7.26 -4.59
CA ARG A 17 -8.26 5.95 -4.52
C ARG A 17 -7.30 4.83 -4.06
N LEU A 18 -6.03 5.15 -3.84
CA LEU A 18 -5.00 4.27 -3.28
C LEU A 18 -4.51 4.88 -1.97
N THR A 19 -4.35 4.08 -0.92
CA THR A 19 -3.84 4.60 0.36
C THR A 19 -2.67 3.79 0.89
N ASN A 20 -1.80 4.47 1.63
CA ASN A 20 -0.58 3.88 2.17
C ASN A 20 -0.76 3.48 3.64
N ASN A 21 -0.45 2.22 3.96
CA ASN A 21 -0.23 1.80 5.34
C ASN A 21 1.18 2.21 5.79
N THR A 22 1.30 3.47 6.18
CA THR A 22 2.57 4.15 6.48
C THR A 22 3.24 3.62 7.74
N ARG A 23 2.46 3.26 8.77
CA ARG A 23 2.99 2.82 10.06
C ARG A 23 2.14 1.69 10.62
N PHE A 24 2.72 0.50 10.64
CA PHE A 24 2.17 -0.67 11.32
C PHE A 24 3.18 -1.17 12.34
N LEU A 25 2.84 -1.06 13.62
CA LEU A 25 3.72 -1.38 14.73
C LEU A 25 2.97 -2.23 15.74
N ILE A 26 3.53 -3.38 16.07
CA ILE A 26 3.16 -4.16 17.24
C ILE A 26 4.32 -4.01 18.22
N PRO A 27 4.08 -3.48 19.44
CA PRO A 27 5.14 -3.36 20.43
C PRO A 27 5.73 -4.73 20.80
N PRO A 28 7.04 -4.81 21.12
CA PRO A 28 7.73 -6.08 21.34
C PRO A 28 7.22 -6.88 22.54
N TRP A 29 6.56 -6.22 23.51
CA TRP A 29 5.94 -6.87 24.66
C TRP A 29 4.59 -7.53 24.34
N VAL A 30 4.02 -7.29 23.16
CA VAL A 30 2.81 -7.96 22.70
C VAL A 30 3.19 -9.21 21.93
N GLN A 31 3.07 -10.38 22.58
CA GLN A 31 3.44 -11.67 21.99
C GLN A 31 2.19 -12.53 21.76
N VAL A 32 1.53 -12.29 20.63
CA VAL A 32 0.36 -13.08 20.20
C VAL A 32 0.65 -13.68 18.82
N PRO A 33 0.61 -15.02 18.67
CA PRO A 33 0.83 -15.67 17.38
C PRO A 33 -0.11 -15.12 16.31
N HIS A 34 0.44 -14.85 15.11
CA HIS A 34 -0.30 -14.40 13.93
C HIS A 34 -1.09 -13.08 14.07
N LEU A 35 -0.92 -12.34 15.17
CA LEU A 35 -1.63 -11.09 15.43
C LEU A 35 -1.47 -10.08 14.30
N ALA A 36 -0.25 -9.95 13.78
CA ALA A 36 0.05 -9.01 12.71
C ALA A 36 -0.80 -9.25 11.45
N SER A 37 -0.82 -10.48 10.95
CA SER A 37 -1.61 -10.83 9.78
C SER A 37 -3.11 -10.81 10.05
N HIS A 38 -3.52 -11.16 11.26
CA HIS A 38 -4.92 -11.11 11.68
C HIS A 38 -5.46 -9.66 11.66
N VAL A 39 -4.73 -8.72 12.28
CA VAL A 39 -5.08 -7.29 12.29
C VAL A 39 -5.09 -6.72 10.88
N LEU A 40 -4.09 -7.04 10.05
CA LEU A 40 -4.07 -6.60 8.65
C LEU A 40 -5.30 -7.11 7.88
N GLY A 41 -5.71 -8.36 8.09
CA GLY A 41 -6.92 -8.92 7.46
C GLY A 41 -8.22 -8.25 7.94
N LEU A 42 -8.29 -7.84 9.21
CA LEU A 42 -9.43 -7.06 9.71
C LEU A 42 -9.50 -5.68 9.06
N ILE A 43 -8.35 -5.00 8.95
CA ILE A 43 -8.26 -3.69 8.30
C ILE A 43 -8.70 -3.79 6.85
N THR A 44 -8.20 -4.77 6.09
CA THR A 44 -8.51 -4.86 4.65
C THR A 44 -9.99 -5.14 4.36
N ARG A 45 -10.72 -5.79 5.28
CA ARG A 45 -12.17 -6.01 5.15
C ARG A 45 -13.01 -4.75 5.38
N ARG A 46 -12.53 -3.82 6.21
CA ARG A 46 -13.32 -2.68 6.68
C ARG A 46 -12.93 -1.35 6.01
N ILE A 47 -11.64 -1.19 5.69
CA ILE A 47 -11.06 0.12 5.35
C ILE A 47 -11.74 0.81 4.17
N ARG A 48 -12.26 0.07 3.18
CA ARG A 48 -12.96 0.66 2.04
C ARG A 48 -14.21 1.43 2.48
N ALA A 49 -15.00 0.86 3.41
CA ALA A 49 -16.21 1.49 3.94
C ALA A 49 -15.86 2.65 4.89
N ASP A 50 -14.85 2.46 5.75
CA ASP A 50 -14.39 3.54 6.65
C ASP A 50 -13.89 4.76 5.85
N TRP A 51 -13.19 4.52 4.73
CA TRP A 51 -12.68 5.59 3.88
C TRP A 51 -13.83 6.37 3.23
N GLN A 52 -14.84 5.65 2.72
CA GLN A 52 -16.05 6.27 2.17
C GLN A 52 -16.76 7.14 3.22
N ALA A 53 -16.96 6.60 4.43
CA ALA A 53 -17.66 7.32 5.50
C ALA A 53 -16.90 8.58 5.94
N LYS A 54 -15.57 8.52 5.97
CA LYS A 54 -14.73 9.62 6.45
C LYS A 54 -14.41 10.67 5.39
N TYR A 55 -14.17 10.25 4.15
CA TYR A 55 -13.63 11.10 3.08
C TYR A 55 -14.56 11.24 1.87
N GLY A 56 -15.73 10.59 1.88
CA GLY A 56 -16.72 10.70 0.81
C GLY A 56 -16.43 9.88 -0.46
N HIS A 57 -15.32 9.13 -0.49
CA HIS A 57 -14.95 8.25 -1.60
C HIS A 57 -14.27 6.98 -1.08
N PRO A 58 -14.29 5.85 -1.82
CA PRO A 58 -13.64 4.63 -1.40
C PRO A 58 -12.14 4.65 -1.78
N VAL A 59 -11.40 3.70 -1.21
CA VAL A 59 -10.10 3.25 -1.73
C VAL A 59 -10.26 1.87 -2.37
N HIS A 60 -9.52 1.61 -3.44
CA HIS A 60 -9.58 0.37 -4.21
C HIS A 60 -8.37 -0.56 -3.98
N ALA A 61 -7.29 -0.02 -3.40
CA ALA A 61 -6.16 -0.81 -2.96
C ALA A 61 -5.43 -0.14 -1.79
N LEU A 62 -4.64 -0.93 -1.08
CA LEU A 62 -3.68 -0.48 -0.09
C LEU A 62 -2.26 -0.75 -0.60
N GLU A 63 -1.33 0.13 -0.28
CA GLU A 63 0.10 -0.11 -0.48
C GLU A 63 0.89 0.06 0.82
N THR A 64 2.06 -0.55 0.88
CA THR A 64 3.04 -0.30 1.94
C THR A 64 4.46 -0.53 1.43
N PHE A 65 5.43 0.04 2.13
CA PHE A 65 6.84 -0.03 1.78
C PHE A 65 7.65 -0.60 2.94
N VAL A 66 8.29 -1.75 2.71
CA VAL A 66 9.04 -2.48 3.74
C VAL A 66 10.53 -2.40 3.45
N ASP A 67 11.28 -1.81 4.37
CA ASP A 67 12.75 -1.83 4.32
C ASP A 67 13.27 -3.24 4.65
N ARG A 68 13.80 -3.94 3.64
CA ARG A 68 14.26 -5.33 3.75
C ARG A 68 15.53 -5.50 4.56
N SER A 69 16.30 -4.42 4.76
CA SER A 69 17.45 -4.46 5.67
C SER A 69 17.02 -4.62 7.13
N ARG A 70 15.78 -4.23 7.46
CA ARG A 70 15.23 -4.24 8.81
C ARG A 70 14.15 -5.28 9.03
N PHE A 71 13.31 -5.52 8.02
CA PHE A 71 12.10 -6.33 8.16
C PHE A 71 11.88 -7.27 6.98
N LYS A 72 11.48 -8.51 7.26
CA LYS A 72 11.20 -9.55 6.24
C LYS A 72 9.81 -9.42 5.57
N GLY A 73 8.98 -8.45 5.96
CA GLY A 73 7.62 -8.27 5.41
C GLY A 73 6.70 -9.51 5.59
N THR A 74 6.99 -10.40 6.53
CA THR A 74 6.29 -11.69 6.68
C THR A 74 4.82 -11.52 6.98
N CYS A 75 4.44 -10.55 7.82
CA CYS A 75 3.04 -10.29 8.16
C CYS A 75 2.20 -9.87 6.94
N TYR A 76 2.77 -9.04 6.05
CA TYR A 76 2.10 -8.63 4.82
C TYR A 76 1.88 -9.81 3.88
N ARG A 77 2.90 -10.66 3.68
CA ARG A 77 2.78 -11.90 2.90
C ARG A 77 1.73 -12.85 3.48
N ALA A 78 1.76 -13.06 4.79
CA ALA A 78 0.80 -13.90 5.50
C ALA A 78 -0.64 -13.35 5.46
N ALA A 79 -0.80 -12.03 5.29
CA ALA A 79 -2.10 -11.38 5.08
C ALA A 79 -2.49 -11.25 3.59
N ASN A 80 -1.89 -12.04 2.69
CA ASN A 80 -2.15 -12.06 1.24
C ASN A 80 -1.81 -10.76 0.49
N TRP A 81 -0.92 -9.93 1.02
CA TRP A 81 -0.41 -8.77 0.27
C TRP A 81 0.56 -9.24 -0.82
N ARG A 82 0.42 -8.67 -2.02
CA ARG A 82 1.22 -8.99 -3.19
C ARG A 82 2.50 -8.18 -3.20
N ARG A 83 3.66 -8.83 -3.20
CA ARG A 83 4.95 -8.16 -3.44
C ARG A 83 5.03 -7.76 -4.92
N LEU A 84 5.18 -6.46 -5.19
CA LEU A 84 5.25 -5.91 -6.55
C LEU A 84 6.69 -5.70 -7.05
N GLY A 85 7.67 -5.87 -6.18
CA GLY A 85 9.08 -5.62 -6.46
C GLY A 85 9.66 -4.60 -5.49
N GLU A 86 10.68 -3.88 -5.94
CA GLU A 86 11.49 -3.00 -5.11
C GLU A 86 11.42 -1.54 -5.58
N THR A 87 11.50 -0.61 -4.62
CA THR A 87 11.67 0.81 -4.94
C THR A 87 13.06 1.06 -5.50
N ARG A 88 13.21 2.13 -6.28
CA ARG A 88 14.51 2.51 -6.85
C ARG A 88 15.44 3.23 -5.86
N GLY A 89 15.17 3.17 -4.55
CA GLY A 89 15.96 3.84 -3.52
C GLY A 89 15.96 5.37 -3.60
N ARG A 90 14.82 5.97 -3.99
CA ARG A 90 14.67 7.43 -4.16
C ARG A 90 13.57 7.98 -3.27
N THR A 91 13.68 9.24 -2.89
CA THR A 91 12.60 9.96 -2.20
C THR A 91 11.70 10.67 -3.21
N ARG A 92 10.46 10.94 -2.80
CA ARG A 92 9.49 11.73 -3.59
C ARG A 92 10.00 13.15 -3.88
N ASN A 93 10.90 13.69 -3.04
CA ASN A 93 11.42 15.06 -3.17
C ASN A 93 12.79 15.14 -3.85
N ASP A 94 13.33 14.02 -4.34
CA ASP A 94 14.63 13.99 -4.99
C ASP A 94 14.55 14.42 -6.46
N ARG A 95 14.39 15.73 -6.67
CA ARG A 95 14.27 16.35 -8.00
C ARG A 95 15.54 16.20 -8.85
N HIS A 96 16.69 16.03 -8.20
CA HIS A 96 18.00 15.93 -8.86
C HIS A 96 18.60 14.51 -8.87
N LYS A 97 17.86 13.50 -8.38
CA LYS A 97 18.32 12.09 -8.28
C LYS A 97 19.60 11.91 -7.45
N ARG A 98 19.82 12.75 -6.43
CA ARG A 98 21.03 12.78 -5.61
C ARG A 98 20.86 12.12 -4.23
N ILE A 99 19.63 11.75 -3.85
CA ILE A 99 19.34 11.23 -2.52
C ILE A 99 19.12 9.71 -2.62
N HIS A 100 20.08 8.97 -2.09
CA HIS A 100 19.98 7.52 -1.92
C HIS A 100 19.28 7.20 -0.60
N VAL A 101 18.13 6.54 -0.68
CA VAL A 101 17.45 5.94 0.48
C VAL A 101 17.41 4.43 0.37
N PRO A 102 17.24 3.70 1.48
CA PRO A 102 17.13 2.25 1.44
C PRO A 102 16.09 1.79 0.43
N VAL A 103 16.47 0.80 -0.38
CA VAL A 103 15.56 0.09 -1.27
C VAL A 103 14.51 -0.63 -0.42
N LYS A 104 13.24 -0.45 -0.76
CA LYS A 104 12.11 -1.02 -0.04
C LYS A 104 11.35 -1.99 -0.93
N ASP A 105 10.90 -3.09 -0.37
CA ASP A 105 9.87 -3.89 -1.01
C ASP A 105 8.55 -3.10 -1.06
N VAL A 106 7.87 -3.17 -2.19
CA VAL A 106 6.51 -2.65 -2.37
C VAL A 106 5.53 -3.79 -2.22
N TYR A 107 4.59 -3.66 -1.29
CA TYR A 107 3.46 -4.59 -1.15
C TYR A 107 2.16 -3.87 -1.49
N LEU A 108 1.27 -4.56 -2.19
CA LEU A 108 -0.05 -4.07 -2.56
C LEU A 108 -1.12 -5.08 -2.16
N TYR A 109 -2.22 -4.60 -1.58
CA TYR A 109 -3.43 -5.37 -1.33
C TYR A 109 -4.61 -4.80 -2.11
N PRO A 110 -5.20 -5.53 -3.08
CA PRO A 110 -6.40 -5.09 -3.78
C PRO A 110 -7.64 -5.27 -2.89
N LEU A 111 -8.48 -4.22 -2.78
CA LEU A 111 -9.70 -4.24 -1.98
C LEU A 111 -10.95 -4.65 -2.78
N VAL A 112 -10.84 -4.64 -4.11
CA VAL A 112 -11.86 -5.11 -5.05
C VAL A 112 -11.20 -5.93 -6.16
N ALA A 113 -11.93 -6.86 -6.77
CA ALA A 113 -11.42 -7.72 -7.84
C ALA A 113 -10.89 -6.91 -9.03
N ASN A 114 -11.66 -5.90 -9.45
CA ASN A 114 -11.35 -5.03 -10.58
C ASN A 114 -10.54 -3.77 -10.18
N PHE A 115 -9.71 -3.85 -9.14
CA PHE A 115 -9.00 -2.67 -8.60
C PHE A 115 -8.17 -1.92 -9.64
N ARG A 116 -7.65 -2.60 -10.66
CA ARG A 116 -6.86 -1.95 -11.73
C ARG A 116 -7.72 -1.03 -12.59
N GLU A 117 -8.93 -1.45 -12.94
CA GLU A 117 -9.91 -0.62 -13.66
C GLU A 117 -10.39 0.50 -12.75
N ALA A 118 -10.80 0.18 -11.53
CA ALA A 118 -11.25 1.19 -10.56
C ALA A 118 -10.19 2.25 -10.19
N LEU A 119 -8.90 1.94 -10.39
CA LEU A 119 -7.79 2.87 -10.22
C LEU A 119 -7.42 3.61 -11.52
N ARG A 120 -7.87 3.17 -12.70
CA ARG A 120 -7.59 3.82 -14.00
C ARG A 120 -8.76 4.68 -14.45
N ASP A 121 -9.97 4.20 -14.23
CA ASP A 121 -11.20 4.79 -14.75
C ASP A 121 -11.68 5.93 -13.85
N ASP A 122 -12.12 7.00 -14.50
CA ASP A 122 -12.81 8.10 -13.84
C ASP A 122 -14.24 7.64 -13.58
N HIS A 123 -14.50 7.06 -12.40
CA HIS A 123 -15.89 6.90 -11.96
C HIS A 123 -16.35 8.23 -11.34
N PRO A 124 -17.38 8.88 -11.90
CA PRO A 124 -17.94 10.12 -11.37
C PRO A 124 -18.47 9.97 -9.94
#